data_AF-A0A1G8EC85-F1
#
_entry.id   AF-A0A1G8EC85-F1
#
_cell.length_a   1.000
_cell.length_b   1.000
_cell.length_c   1.000
_cell.angle_alpha   90.00
_cell.angle_beta   90.00
_cell.angle_gamma   90.00
#
_symmetry.space_group_name_H-M   'P 1'
#
loop_
_entity.id
_entity.type
_entity.pdbx_description
1 polymer ?
#
loop_
_entity_poly.entity_id
_entity_poly.type
_entity_poly.pdbx_seq_one_letter_code
_entity_poly.pdbx_strand_id
1 'polypeptide(L)'
;MTTTPELGVHRAVIGPLNGGNTHARVDLGFGVRVNTRLNLAVPGQPGIRHVRAWINEHGPDVAIRVTKPGPVRTSADLVDVDPPDLYRAAVVRVVDGDTLDTSLALGFGVRIDARLRLLGLNVAEKTTPDGVNVAAWVSSWVTAQDDQIVVETVKDRREKYGRMLAVVHGSRPGVPSLNELLIGAGMAVPYDGGTRDRS
;
A
#
# COMPACT_ATOMS: atom_id res chain seq x y z
N MET A 1 -6.86 10.52 15.91
CA MET A 1 -5.96 11.37 15.12
C MET A 1 -5.36 10.49 14.04
N THR A 2 -5.99 10.43 12.87
CA THR A 2 -5.56 9.57 11.76
C THR A 2 -4.40 10.27 11.07
N THR A 3 -3.18 9.87 11.43
CA THR A 3 -1.95 10.26 10.75
C THR A 3 -2.09 9.94 9.26
N THR A 4 -1.67 10.87 8.41
CA THR A 4 -1.60 10.63 6.96
C THR A 4 -0.79 9.35 6.72
N PRO A 5 -1.26 8.40 5.90
CA PRO A 5 -0.48 7.22 5.57
C PRO A 5 0.86 7.66 4.98
N GLU A 6 1.98 7.23 5.58
CA GLU A 6 3.33 7.57 5.13
C GLU A 6 3.68 6.82 3.84
N LEU A 7 3.04 7.21 2.74
CA LEU A 7 3.27 6.63 1.42
C LEU A 7 4.72 6.86 0.96
N GLY A 8 5.28 5.87 0.27
CA GLY A 8 6.63 5.97 -0.30
C GLY A 8 7.78 5.72 0.67
N VAL A 9 7.49 5.11 1.82
CA VAL A 9 8.51 4.51 2.69
C VAL A 9 8.75 3.06 2.26
N HIS A 10 10.01 2.66 2.12
CA HIS A 10 10.42 1.33 1.66
C HIS A 10 11.56 0.79 2.50
N ARG A 11 11.64 -0.54 2.63
CA ARG A 11 12.83 -1.19 3.19
C ARG A 11 13.91 -1.22 2.12
N ALA A 12 15.15 -0.93 2.49
CA ALA A 12 16.26 -0.97 1.56
C ALA A 12 17.53 -1.51 2.23
N VAL A 13 18.19 -2.43 1.54
CA VAL A 13 19.56 -2.83 1.89
C VAL A 13 20.51 -1.96 1.10
N ILE A 14 21.27 -1.14 1.80
CA ILE A 14 22.21 -0.18 1.20
C ILE A 14 23.62 -0.77 1.10
N GLY A 15 24.32 -0.45 0.02
CA GLY A 15 25.72 -0.76 -0.17
C GLY A 15 26.66 0.32 0.37
N PRO A 16 27.97 0.23 0.05
CA PRO A 16 28.95 1.23 0.45
C PRO A 16 28.59 2.64 -0.02
N LEU A 17 28.81 3.62 0.85
CA LEU A 17 28.55 5.03 0.58
C LEU A 17 29.68 5.67 -0.22
N ASN A 18 29.33 6.43 -1.26
CA ASN A 18 30.20 7.38 -1.96
C ASN A 18 29.55 8.78 -1.94
N GLY A 19 29.98 9.64 -1.01
CA GLY A 19 29.19 10.82 -0.69
C GLY A 19 27.89 10.43 0.03
N GLY A 20 26.80 11.11 -0.28
CA GLY A 20 25.45 10.66 0.06
C GLY A 20 24.92 9.54 -0.84
N ASN A 21 25.68 9.09 -1.85
CA ASN A 21 25.19 8.15 -2.84
C ASN A 21 25.50 6.70 -2.45
N THR A 22 24.58 5.79 -2.76
CA THR A 22 24.81 4.34 -2.61
C THR A 22 24.02 3.55 -3.65
N HIS A 23 24.50 2.35 -3.97
CA HIS A 23 23.69 1.33 -4.60
C HIS A 23 22.82 0.67 -3.54
N ALA A 24 21.52 0.54 -3.80
CA ALA A 24 20.60 -0.06 -2.85
C ALA A 24 19.69 -1.07 -3.54
N ARG A 25 19.33 -2.12 -2.79
CA ARG A 25 18.24 -3.02 -3.13
C ARG A 25 17.03 -2.61 -2.31
N VAL A 26 16.01 -2.05 -2.96
CA VAL A 26 14.79 -1.57 -2.33
C VAL A 26 13.70 -2.64 -2.46
N ASP A 27 13.08 -3.01 -1.35
CA ASP A 27 11.93 -3.89 -1.31
C ASP A 27 10.65 -3.06 -1.49
N LEU A 28 9.89 -3.39 -2.52
CA LEU A 28 8.64 -2.70 -2.87
C LEU A 28 7.40 -3.46 -2.40
N GLY A 29 7.59 -4.54 -1.64
CA GLY A 29 6.53 -5.44 -1.23
C GLY A 29 6.28 -6.56 -2.25
N PHE A 30 5.49 -7.56 -1.85
CA PHE A 30 5.05 -8.68 -2.70
C PHE A 30 6.16 -9.51 -3.36
N GLY A 31 7.38 -9.49 -2.80
CA GLY A 31 8.55 -10.15 -3.39
C GLY A 31 9.20 -9.37 -4.54
N VAL A 32 8.70 -8.16 -4.82
CA VAL A 32 9.22 -7.27 -5.87
C VAL A 32 10.33 -6.41 -5.29
N ARG A 33 11.50 -6.41 -5.94
CA ARG A 33 12.66 -5.64 -5.52
C ARG A 33 13.28 -4.91 -6.70
N VAL A 34 13.81 -3.71 -6.44
CA VAL A 34 14.53 -2.92 -7.43
C VAL A 34 15.94 -2.62 -6.96
N ASN A 35 16.90 -2.72 -7.87
CA ASN A 35 18.26 -2.22 -7.64
C ASN A 35 18.32 -0.80 -8.20
N THR A 36 18.70 0.17 -7.36
CA THR A 36 18.75 1.58 -7.76
C THR A 36 19.92 2.30 -7.09
N ARG A 37 20.17 3.54 -7.50
CA ARG A 37 21.07 4.44 -6.81
C ARG A 37 20.26 5.42 -5.97
N LEU A 38 20.59 5.48 -4.69
CA LEU A 38 19.99 6.42 -3.76
C LEU A 38 20.95 7.57 -3.47
N ASN A 39 20.41 8.77 -3.31
CA ASN A 39 21.07 9.87 -2.61
C ASN A 39 20.38 10.01 -1.24
N LEU A 40 21.09 9.64 -0.19
CA LEU A 40 20.57 9.57 1.16
C LEU A 40 20.81 10.86 1.93
N ALA A 41 19.83 11.23 2.75
CA ALA A 41 19.95 12.27 3.77
C ALA A 41 19.31 11.80 5.08
N VAL A 42 19.67 12.43 6.19
CA VAL A 42 18.92 12.31 7.45
C VAL A 42 18.03 13.55 7.54
N PRO A 43 16.72 13.43 7.83
CA PRO A 43 15.80 14.55 7.93
C PRO A 43 16.36 15.68 8.83
N GLY A 44 16.43 16.90 8.29
CA GLY A 44 16.96 18.07 9.00
C GLY A 44 18.49 18.06 9.25
N GLN A 45 19.20 17.01 8.88
CA GLN A 45 20.64 16.85 9.10
C GLN A 45 21.38 16.55 7.79
N PRO A 46 21.58 17.56 6.92
CA PRO A 46 22.23 17.34 5.63
C PRO A 46 23.70 16.94 5.79
N GLY A 47 24.20 16.24 4.79
CA GLY A 47 25.62 15.90 4.67
C GLY A 47 25.97 14.48 5.11
N ILE A 48 27.01 13.94 4.47
CA ILE A 48 27.44 12.53 4.58
C ILE A 48 27.75 12.08 6.01
N ARG A 49 28.21 12.98 6.89
CA ARG A 49 28.57 12.63 8.28
C ARG A 49 27.38 12.04 9.05
N HIS A 50 26.19 12.60 8.86
CA HIS A 50 24.98 12.14 9.56
C HIS A 50 24.47 10.84 8.96
N VAL A 51 24.51 10.72 7.63
CA VAL A 51 24.17 9.48 6.92
C VAL A 51 25.07 8.33 7.37
N ARG A 52 26.40 8.56 7.46
CA ARG A 52 27.35 7.56 7.97
C ARG A 52 27.09 7.19 9.43
N ALA A 53 26.87 8.18 10.29
CA ALA A 53 26.57 7.95 11.70
C ALA A 53 25.32 7.08 11.86
N TRP A 54 24.24 7.43 11.15
CA TRP A 54 22.99 6.67 11.14
C TRP A 54 23.23 5.21 10.73
N ILE A 55 23.93 4.99 9.62
CA ILE A 55 24.15 3.64 9.08
C ILE A 55 25.07 2.81 9.98
N ASN A 56 26.04 3.45 10.65
CA ASN A 56 26.88 2.75 11.63
C ASN A 56 26.08 2.32 12.87
N GLU A 57 25.05 3.07 13.22
CA GLU A 57 24.18 2.78 14.37
C GLU A 57 23.09 1.74 14.03
N HIS A 58 22.44 1.86 12.88
CA HIS A 58 21.27 1.04 12.49
C HIS A 58 21.63 -0.16 11.60
N GLY A 59 22.83 -0.14 11.02
CA GLY A 59 23.26 -1.11 10.01
C GLY A 59 22.79 -0.77 8.58
N PRO A 60 23.05 -1.67 7.62
CA PRO A 60 22.78 -1.43 6.20
C PRO A 60 21.34 -1.75 5.77
N ASP A 61 20.51 -2.32 6.64
CA ASP A 61 19.11 -2.61 6.34
C ASP A 61 18.23 -1.55 7.00
N VAL A 62 17.75 -0.61 6.21
CA VAL A 62 17.16 0.66 6.67
C VAL A 62 15.81 0.90 6.02
N ALA A 63 14.97 1.70 6.68
CA ALA A 63 13.81 2.28 6.02
C ALA A 63 14.19 3.61 5.37
N ILE A 64 13.69 3.81 4.14
CA ILE A 64 13.90 5.01 3.35
C ILE A 64 12.57 5.63 2.96
N ARG A 65 12.45 6.95 3.07
CA ARG A 65 11.33 7.70 2.50
C ARG A 65 11.76 8.36 1.21
N VAL A 66 11.13 8.00 0.09
CA VAL A 66 11.43 8.62 -1.21
C VAL A 66 11.00 10.07 -1.19
N THR A 67 11.95 11.00 -1.30
CA THR A 67 11.68 12.45 -1.33
C THR A 67 11.61 12.99 -2.75
N LYS A 68 12.43 12.45 -3.64
CA LYS A 68 12.40 12.79 -5.07
C LYS A 68 12.72 11.57 -5.93
N PRO A 69 11.73 11.00 -6.64
CA PRO A 69 12.00 9.93 -7.60
C PRO A 69 12.83 10.48 -8.76
N GLY A 70 13.75 9.67 -9.27
CA GLY A 70 14.52 10.02 -10.46
C GLY A 70 14.88 8.78 -11.28
N PRO A 71 15.06 8.93 -12.60
CA PRO A 71 15.28 7.79 -13.51
C PRO A 71 16.64 7.11 -13.31
N VAL A 72 17.63 7.86 -12.84
CA VAL A 72 19.02 7.37 -12.62
C VAL A 72 19.36 7.32 -11.14
N ARG A 73 18.76 8.22 -10.34
CA ARG A 73 19.03 8.39 -8.92
C ARG A 73 17.79 8.92 -8.22
N THR A 74 17.40 8.24 -7.15
CA THR A 74 16.29 8.64 -6.29
C THR A 74 16.85 9.29 -5.03
N SER A 75 16.36 10.47 -4.66
CA SER A 75 16.65 11.05 -3.35
C SER A 75 15.72 10.42 -2.32
N ALA A 76 16.27 10.04 -1.17
CA ALA A 76 15.50 9.46 -0.09
C ALA A 76 16.07 9.86 1.28
N ASP A 77 15.18 10.01 2.25
CA ASP A 77 15.54 10.25 3.63
C ASP A 77 15.62 8.92 4.40
N LEU A 78 16.62 8.78 5.27
CA LEU A 78 16.66 7.71 6.27
C LEU A 78 15.64 8.02 7.36
N VAL A 79 14.80 7.04 7.66
CA VAL A 79 13.71 7.20 8.62
C VAL A 79 13.66 6.02 9.57
N ASP A 80 13.27 6.28 10.81
CA ASP A 80 13.07 5.25 11.84
C ASP A 80 11.58 4.91 11.97
N VAL A 81 11.02 4.50 10.82
CA VAL A 81 9.65 4.01 10.73
C VAL A 81 9.64 2.77 9.85
N ASP A 82 8.87 1.77 10.24
CA ASP A 82 8.69 0.62 9.37
C ASP A 82 7.86 1.01 8.14
N PRO A 83 8.21 0.50 6.94
CA PRO A 83 7.43 0.75 5.74
C PRO A 83 5.98 0.32 5.95
N PRO A 84 5.01 1.24 5.80
CA PRO A 84 3.62 0.86 5.92
C PRO A 84 3.22 -0.04 4.76
N ASP A 85 2.21 -0.86 4.98
CA ASP A 85 1.61 -1.70 3.94
C ASP A 85 0.61 -0.91 3.06
N LEU A 86 0.96 0.34 2.76
CA LEU A 86 0.10 1.31 2.10
C LEU A 86 0.58 1.60 0.69
N TYR A 87 -0.30 1.36 -0.29
CA TYR A 87 0.00 1.53 -1.71
C TYR A 87 -1.07 2.41 -2.36
N ARG A 88 -0.65 3.30 -3.26
CA ARG A 88 -1.62 3.96 -4.15
C ARG A 88 -2.06 2.96 -5.20
N ALA A 89 -3.34 2.97 -5.57
CA ALA A 89 -3.83 2.13 -6.65
C ALA A 89 -4.85 2.87 -7.52
N ALA A 90 -4.83 2.57 -8.81
CA ALA A 90 -5.92 2.90 -9.71
C ALA A 90 -6.91 1.73 -9.73
N VAL A 91 -8.20 1.99 -9.57
CA VAL A 91 -9.24 0.97 -9.74
C VAL A 91 -9.48 0.79 -11.23
N VAL A 92 -9.27 -0.44 -11.72
CA VAL A 92 -9.52 -0.81 -13.11
C VAL A 92 -10.99 -1.17 -13.30
N ARG A 93 -11.56 -1.89 -12.33
CA ARG A 93 -12.96 -2.33 -12.38
C ARG A 93 -13.46 -2.75 -11.00
N VAL A 94 -14.71 -2.41 -10.69
CA VAL A 94 -15.45 -3.03 -9.58
C VAL A 94 -15.96 -4.39 -10.04
N VAL A 95 -15.50 -5.47 -9.38
CA VAL A 95 -15.88 -6.84 -9.73
C VAL A 95 -17.23 -7.17 -9.11
N ASP A 96 -17.29 -7.01 -7.79
CA ASP A 96 -18.42 -7.28 -6.90
C ASP A 96 -18.41 -6.20 -5.80
N GLY A 97 -19.42 -6.16 -4.93
CA GLY A 97 -19.53 -5.15 -3.86
C GLY A 97 -18.39 -5.15 -2.82
N ASP A 98 -17.52 -6.15 -2.83
CA ASP A 98 -16.36 -6.27 -1.94
C ASP A 98 -15.08 -6.70 -2.66
N THR A 99 -15.07 -6.67 -4.00
CA THR A 99 -13.95 -7.17 -4.81
C THR A 99 -13.64 -6.18 -5.94
N LEU A 100 -12.37 -5.77 -6.04
CA LEU A 100 -11.90 -4.76 -7.00
C LEU A 100 -10.71 -5.30 -7.81
N ASP A 101 -10.69 -5.06 -9.12
CA ASP A 101 -9.50 -5.21 -9.95
C ASP A 101 -8.76 -3.87 -9.96
N THR A 102 -7.47 -3.87 -9.63
CA THR A 102 -6.68 -2.64 -9.39
C THR A 102 -5.27 -2.74 -9.96
N SER A 103 -4.66 -1.59 -10.24
CA SER A 103 -3.24 -1.46 -10.57
C SER A 103 -2.53 -0.71 -9.46
N LEU A 104 -1.76 -1.42 -8.62
CA LEU A 104 -1.07 -0.90 -7.45
C LEU A 104 0.28 -0.31 -7.86
N ALA A 105 0.54 0.92 -7.43
CA ALA A 105 1.85 1.55 -7.54
C ALA A 105 2.72 1.14 -6.35
N LEU A 106 3.75 0.33 -6.62
CA LEU A 106 4.70 -0.12 -5.60
C LEU A 106 5.86 0.87 -5.38
N GLY A 107 5.97 1.89 -6.23
CA GLY A 107 7.08 2.84 -6.22
C GLY A 107 8.09 2.58 -7.33
N PHE A 108 9.00 3.55 -7.56
CA PHE A 108 10.07 3.45 -8.58
C PHE A 108 9.57 3.14 -10.01
N GLY A 109 8.35 3.59 -10.35
CA GLY A 109 7.72 3.30 -11.64
C GLY A 109 7.18 1.87 -11.79
N VAL A 110 7.30 1.04 -10.76
CA VAL A 110 6.79 -0.33 -10.76
C VAL A 110 5.32 -0.35 -10.36
N ARG A 111 4.54 -1.10 -11.13
CA ARG A 111 3.13 -1.39 -10.86
C ARG A 111 2.87 -2.88 -10.92
N ILE A 112 1.90 -3.35 -10.15
CA ILE A 112 1.34 -4.70 -10.25
C ILE A 112 -0.17 -4.61 -10.38
N ASP A 113 -0.75 -5.46 -11.20
CA ASP A 113 -2.20 -5.62 -11.23
C ASP A 113 -2.59 -6.66 -10.16
N ALA A 114 -3.58 -6.33 -9.34
CA ALA A 114 -4.06 -7.20 -8.30
C ALA A 114 -5.58 -7.11 -8.14
N ARG A 115 -6.18 -8.28 -7.88
CA ARG A 115 -7.55 -8.36 -7.39
C ARG A 115 -7.55 -8.23 -5.87
N LEU A 116 -8.15 -7.14 -5.40
CA LEU A 116 -8.35 -6.85 -3.99
C LEU A 116 -9.68 -7.43 -3.53
N ARG A 117 -9.69 -8.00 -2.32
CA ARG A 117 -10.91 -8.27 -1.57
C ARG A 117 -10.90 -7.45 -0.30
N LEU A 118 -12.02 -6.78 -0.03
CA LEU A 118 -12.19 -6.01 1.18
C LEU A 118 -12.08 -6.93 2.41
N LEU A 119 -11.16 -6.59 3.29
CA LEU A 119 -10.90 -7.30 4.53
C LEU A 119 -12.04 -7.07 5.52
N GLY A 120 -12.39 -8.12 6.28
CA GLY A 120 -13.24 -7.98 7.46
C GLY A 120 -14.73 -7.90 7.19
N LEU A 121 -15.16 -8.08 5.92
CA LEU A 121 -16.56 -7.95 5.54
C LEU A 121 -16.99 -8.96 4.48
N ASN A 122 -18.30 -9.15 4.38
CA ASN A 122 -18.94 -9.89 3.31
C ASN A 122 -20.15 -9.12 2.80
N VAL A 123 -20.26 -9.02 1.48
CA VAL A 123 -21.42 -8.44 0.79
C VAL A 123 -22.34 -9.56 0.29
N ALA A 124 -23.62 -9.24 0.06
CA ALA A 124 -24.53 -10.14 -0.62
C ALA A 124 -23.98 -10.62 -1.97
N GLU A 125 -24.30 -11.85 -2.36
CA GLU A 125 -23.82 -12.45 -3.62
C GLU A 125 -24.18 -11.57 -4.82
N LYS A 126 -23.24 -11.37 -5.76
CA LYS A 126 -23.41 -10.45 -6.90
C LYS A 126 -24.61 -10.72 -7.80
N THR A 127 -25.18 -11.94 -7.73
CA THR A 127 -26.35 -12.34 -8.51
C THR A 127 -27.66 -11.97 -7.84
N THR A 128 -27.63 -11.49 -6.59
CA THR A 128 -28.81 -10.99 -5.88
C THR A 128 -29.00 -9.50 -6.14
N PRO A 129 -30.24 -8.98 -6.04
CA PRO A 129 -30.50 -7.54 -6.16
C PRO A 129 -29.65 -6.70 -5.21
N ASP A 130 -29.45 -7.15 -3.98
CA ASP A 130 -28.64 -6.46 -2.98
C ASP A 130 -27.16 -6.42 -3.40
N GLY A 131 -26.60 -7.53 -3.87
CA GLY A 131 -25.22 -7.58 -4.35
C GLY A 131 -24.98 -6.64 -5.54
N VAL A 132 -25.94 -6.55 -6.47
CA VAL A 132 -25.91 -5.61 -7.60
C VAL A 132 -25.95 -4.16 -7.11
N ASN A 133 -26.83 -3.85 -6.16
CA ASN A 133 -26.97 -2.50 -5.60
C ASN A 133 -25.69 -2.06 -4.88
N VAL A 134 -25.07 -2.94 -4.10
CA VAL A 134 -23.81 -2.63 -3.41
C VAL A 134 -22.68 -2.44 -4.41
N ALA A 135 -22.55 -3.27 -5.44
CA ALA A 135 -21.54 -3.09 -6.49
C ALA A 135 -21.71 -1.74 -7.23
N ALA A 136 -22.94 -1.32 -7.51
CA ALA A 136 -23.22 -0.02 -8.12
C ALA A 136 -22.86 1.15 -7.17
N TRP A 137 -23.15 1.01 -5.88
CA TRP A 137 -22.76 1.99 -4.86
C TRP A 137 -21.23 2.11 -4.76
N VAL A 138 -20.52 0.98 -4.70
CA VAL A 138 -19.05 0.94 -4.68
C VAL A 138 -18.46 1.58 -5.93
N SER A 139 -19.04 1.32 -7.11
CA SER A 139 -18.62 1.95 -8.37
C SER A 139 -18.76 3.47 -8.32
N SER A 140 -19.86 3.96 -7.74
CA SER A 140 -20.09 5.39 -7.55
C SER A 140 -19.10 5.99 -6.55
N TRP A 141 -18.81 5.28 -5.45
CA TRP A 141 -17.81 5.69 -4.48
C TRP A 141 -16.41 5.78 -5.10
N VAL A 142 -16.00 4.78 -5.89
CA VAL A 142 -14.72 4.75 -6.61
C VAL A 142 -14.61 5.92 -7.59
N THR A 143 -15.67 6.18 -8.36
CA THR A 143 -15.72 7.32 -9.31
C THR A 143 -15.53 8.65 -8.56
N ALA A 144 -16.12 8.79 -7.36
CA ALA A 144 -15.95 9.98 -6.53
C ALA A 144 -14.52 10.15 -5.97
N GLN A 145 -13.66 9.13 -6.08
CA GLN A 145 -12.23 9.20 -5.79
C GLN A 145 -11.35 9.38 -7.04
N ASP A 146 -11.93 9.72 -8.19
CA ASP A 146 -11.23 9.78 -9.48
C ASP A 146 -10.53 8.45 -9.85
N ASP A 147 -11.15 7.33 -9.47
CA ASP A 147 -10.63 5.98 -9.59
C ASP A 147 -9.29 5.76 -8.85
N GLN A 148 -8.88 6.68 -7.97
CA GLN A 148 -7.64 6.59 -7.19
C GLN A 148 -7.94 6.29 -5.72
N ILE A 149 -7.34 5.21 -5.21
CA ILE A 149 -7.50 4.77 -3.83
C ILE A 149 -6.14 4.58 -3.15
N VAL A 150 -6.18 4.46 -1.82
CA VAL A 150 -5.05 3.97 -1.03
C VAL A 150 -5.44 2.61 -0.47
N VAL A 151 -4.56 1.63 -0.70
CA VAL A 151 -4.76 0.23 -0.34
C VAL A 151 -3.84 -0.07 0.83
N GLU A 152 -4.42 -0.42 1.96
CA GLU A 152 -3.71 -0.96 3.12
C GLU A 152 -3.79 -2.47 3.08
N THR A 153 -2.66 -3.13 2.88
CA THR A 153 -2.60 -4.59 2.72
C THR A 153 -2.22 -5.24 4.04
N VAL A 154 -2.77 -6.41 4.33
CA VAL A 154 -2.29 -7.19 5.48
C VAL A 154 -1.24 -8.17 4.97
N LYS A 155 0.04 -7.89 5.23
CA LYS A 155 1.14 -8.84 4.96
C LYS A 155 0.86 -10.19 5.64
N ASP A 156 1.33 -11.26 5.01
CA ASP A 156 1.21 -12.67 5.44
C ASP A 156 -0.16 -13.36 5.31
N ARG A 157 -1.15 -12.72 4.70
CA ARG A 157 -2.41 -13.39 4.31
C ARG A 157 -2.67 -13.27 2.81
N ARG A 158 -1.95 -14.09 2.01
CA ARG A 158 -2.45 -14.42 0.68
C ARG A 158 -3.60 -15.40 0.86
N GLU A 159 -4.79 -14.96 0.51
CA GLU A 159 -5.97 -15.82 0.55
C GLU A 159 -5.79 -16.99 -0.44
N LYS A 160 -6.50 -18.09 -0.21
CA LYS A 160 -6.48 -19.35 -0.99
C LYS A 160 -6.61 -19.18 -2.51
N TYR A 161 -7.10 -18.03 -2.98
CA TYR A 161 -7.38 -17.75 -4.39
C TYR A 161 -6.45 -16.70 -5.01
N GLY A 162 -5.35 -16.33 -4.34
CA GLY A 162 -4.40 -15.34 -4.84
C GLY A 162 -4.90 -13.89 -4.76
N ARG A 163 -6.06 -13.64 -4.12
CA ARG A 163 -6.59 -12.31 -3.83
C ARG A 163 -5.81 -11.66 -2.69
N MET A 164 -5.62 -10.35 -2.82
CA MET A 164 -5.02 -9.54 -1.77
C MET A 164 -6.12 -9.02 -0.84
N LEU A 165 -6.03 -9.34 0.44
CA LEU A 165 -6.93 -8.77 1.45
C LEU A 165 -6.46 -7.36 1.79
N ALA A 166 -7.39 -6.41 1.74
CA ALA A 166 -7.06 -5.01 1.97
C ALA A 166 -8.18 -4.22 2.68
N VAL A 167 -7.75 -3.20 3.41
CA VAL A 167 -8.59 -2.06 3.78
C VAL A 167 -8.39 -0.99 2.72
N VAL A 168 -9.49 -0.50 2.14
CA VAL A 168 -9.45 0.47 1.04
C VAL A 168 -9.86 1.85 1.54
N HIS A 169 -8.98 2.81 1.36
CA HIS A 169 -9.16 4.19 1.77
C HIS A 169 -9.35 5.09 0.54
N GLY A 170 -10.15 6.15 0.70
CA GLY A 170 -10.25 7.21 -0.30
C GLY A 170 -8.96 8.03 -0.38
N SER A 171 -8.94 8.99 -1.30
CA SER A 171 -7.75 9.83 -1.52
C SER A 171 -7.53 10.88 -0.42
N ARG A 172 -8.58 11.18 0.36
CA ARG A 172 -8.56 12.15 1.46
C ARG A 172 -8.31 11.47 2.82
N PRO A 173 -7.31 11.92 3.60
CA PRO A 173 -7.09 11.39 4.94
C PRO A 173 -8.23 11.79 5.89
N GLY A 174 -8.46 10.98 6.92
CA GLY A 174 -9.43 11.26 7.98
C GLY A 174 -10.89 10.96 7.62
N VAL A 175 -11.15 10.37 6.45
CA VAL A 175 -12.47 9.83 6.05
C VAL A 175 -12.51 8.33 6.36
N PRO A 176 -13.67 7.76 6.73
CA PRO A 176 -13.81 6.30 6.87
C PRO A 176 -13.41 5.56 5.59
N SER A 177 -12.80 4.39 5.78
CA SER A 177 -12.48 3.45 4.71
C SER A 177 -13.75 2.95 4.01
N LEU A 178 -13.62 2.48 2.77
CA LEU A 178 -14.69 1.80 2.05
C LEU A 178 -15.27 0.64 2.89
N ASN A 179 -14.40 -0.10 3.59
CA ASN A 179 -14.79 -1.20 4.46
C ASN A 179 -15.75 -0.73 5.57
N GLU A 180 -15.39 0.34 6.27
CA GLU A 180 -16.21 0.92 7.34
C GLU A 180 -17.50 1.51 6.80
N LEU A 181 -17.47 2.16 5.62
CA LEU A 181 -18.65 2.74 4.99
C LEU A 181 -19.68 1.66 4.63
N LEU A 182 -19.24 0.53 4.07
CA LEU A 182 -20.14 -0.57 3.71
C LEU A 182 -20.80 -1.20 4.94
N ILE A 183 -20.03 -1.43 6.01
CA ILE A 183 -20.58 -1.96 7.27
C ILE A 183 -21.53 -0.94 7.91
N GLY A 184 -21.10 0.33 8.03
CA GLY A 184 -21.87 1.39 8.66
C GLY A 184 -23.19 1.70 7.96
N ALA A 185 -23.26 1.47 6.64
CA ALA A 185 -24.48 1.63 5.85
C ALA A 185 -25.36 0.36 5.81
N GLY A 186 -24.97 -0.73 6.47
CA GLY A 186 -25.70 -2.01 6.43
C GLY A 186 -25.63 -2.74 5.08
N MET A 187 -24.69 -2.35 4.21
CA MET A 187 -24.45 -2.97 2.90
C MET A 187 -23.53 -4.19 2.96
N ALA A 188 -22.83 -4.37 4.09
CA ALA A 188 -22.00 -5.52 4.36
C ALA A 188 -22.14 -5.98 5.81
N VAL A 189 -21.89 -7.26 6.05
CA VAL A 189 -21.78 -7.83 7.40
C VAL A 189 -20.31 -8.03 7.77
N PRO A 190 -19.91 -7.83 9.04
CA PRO A 190 -18.58 -8.19 9.49
C PRO A 190 -18.29 -9.67 9.25
N TYR A 191 -17.09 -9.98 8.77
CA TYR A 191 -16.67 -11.34 8.46
C TYR A 191 -15.18 -11.52 8.74
N ASP A 192 -14.85 -12.50 9.59
CA ASP A 192 -13.48 -12.77 10.06
C ASP A 192 -12.73 -13.81 9.21
N GLY A 193 -13.33 -14.30 8.12
CA GLY A 193 -12.72 -15.33 7.28
C GLY A 193 -13.08 -16.76 7.67
N GLY A 194 -14.15 -16.95 8.47
CA GLY A 194 -14.64 -18.25 8.92
C GLY A 194 -14.47 -19.37 7.89
N THR A 195 -13.67 -20.38 8.27
CA THR A 195 -13.55 -21.65 7.54
C THR A 195 -14.95 -22.18 7.30
N ARG A 196 -15.33 -22.43 6.04
CA ARG A 196 -16.53 -23.22 5.76
C ARG A 196 -16.29 -24.61 6.32
N ASP A 197 -16.78 -24.87 7.54
CA ASP A 197 -17.05 -26.23 7.97
C ASP A 197 -18.03 -26.80 6.96
N ARG A 198 -17.54 -27.76 6.17
CA ARG A 198 -18.42 -28.56 5.34
C ARG A 198 -19.19 -29.43 6.31
N SER A 199 -20.50 -29.20 6.39
CA SER A 199 -21.48 -30.18 6.87
C SER A 199 -21.21 -31.57 6.29
#